data_AF-A2DGL1-F1
#
_entry.id   AF-A2DGL1-F1
#
_cell.length_a   1.000
_cell.length_b   1.000
_cell.length_c   1.000
_cell.angle_alpha   90.00
_cell.angle_beta   90.00
_cell.angle_gamma   90.00
#
_symmetry.space_group_name_H-M   'P 1'
#
loop_
_entity.id
_entity.type
_entity.pdbx_description
1 polymer ?
#
loop_
_entity_poly.entity_id
_entity_poly.type
_entity_poly.pdbx_seq_one_letter_code
_entity_poly.pdbx_strand_id
1 'polypeptide(L)'
;MIFISYYNIYHYIKLCIYGTKLIKFPGIPKKFPKWIKINYFWEKYYKPYQTINITINKEIIEYFRNETKDFSRHQVFQGRKLIDFQDLLLYNRFYTLSDEDVTPLGKFGMRDFLFRYDHNHFDGIDYSFINKVGCIFEGIFSDYAELHQADQKIIDLIKEFAKYTKFTEDFTFIEIGTPAVGTFRPTVTIDYKTGEYKWVGEFMLEKYGFKKLHVVTCRWSKKTTKR
;
A
#
# COMPACT_ATOMS: atom_id res chain seq x y z
N MET A 1 29.00 22.71 -16.81
CA MET A 1 30.11 21.78 -16.57
C MET A 1 29.59 20.68 -15.64
N ILE A 2 29.26 19.51 -16.18
CA ILE A 2 28.61 18.44 -15.41
C ILE A 2 29.72 17.60 -14.75
N PHE A 3 29.90 17.76 -13.44
CA PHE A 3 30.70 16.83 -12.64
C PHE A 3 29.89 15.55 -12.44
N ILE A 4 29.95 14.64 -13.43
CA ILE A 4 29.60 13.25 -13.18
C ILE A 4 30.74 12.71 -12.32
N SER A 5 30.48 12.48 -11.03
CA SER A 5 31.52 11.98 -10.14
C SER A 5 32.03 10.62 -10.66
N TYR A 6 33.35 10.50 -10.82
CA TYR A 6 34.03 9.27 -11.26
C TYR A 6 33.62 8.04 -10.40
N TYR A 7 33.14 8.27 -9.18
CA TYR A 7 32.61 7.26 -8.27
C TYR A 7 31.38 6.53 -8.82
N ASN A 8 30.47 7.24 -9.48
CA ASN A 8 29.24 6.66 -10.05
C ASN A 8 29.52 5.77 -11.27
N ILE A 9 30.49 6.16 -12.11
CA ILE A 9 30.89 5.37 -13.29
C ILE A 9 31.64 4.11 -12.86
N TYR A 10 32.56 4.22 -11.89
CA TYR A 10 33.33 3.07 -11.40
C TYR A 10 32.43 2.02 -10.72
N HIS A 11 31.41 2.44 -9.97
CA HIS A 11 30.44 1.51 -9.38
C HIS A 11 29.48 0.90 -10.40
N TYR A 12 29.07 1.65 -11.43
CA TYR A 12 28.25 1.13 -12.53
C TYR A 12 28.98 0.00 -13.27
N ILE A 13 30.27 0.20 -13.58
CA ILE A 13 31.13 -0.82 -14.18
C ILE A 13 31.30 -2.01 -13.23
N LYS A 14 31.48 -1.77 -11.93
CA LYS A 14 31.55 -2.85 -10.93
C LYS A 14 30.24 -3.64 -10.81
N LEU A 15 29.07 -3.02 -10.95
CA LEU A 15 27.77 -3.71 -10.93
C LEU A 15 27.55 -4.56 -12.18
N CYS A 16 28.01 -4.10 -13.35
CA CYS A 16 28.00 -4.88 -14.58
C CYS A 16 28.99 -6.07 -14.53
N ILE A 17 30.14 -5.92 -13.86
CA ILE A 17 31.18 -6.95 -13.74
C ILE A 17 30.87 -7.98 -12.63
N TYR A 18 30.31 -7.55 -11.49
CA TYR A 18 30.12 -8.41 -10.31
C TYR A 18 28.73 -9.04 -10.18
N GLY A 19 27.86 -8.89 -11.19
CA GLY A 19 26.62 -9.65 -11.27
C GLY A 19 25.83 -9.63 -9.97
N THR A 20 25.65 -8.46 -9.36
CA THR A 20 24.87 -8.32 -8.13
C THR A 20 23.48 -8.92 -8.39
N LYS A 21 23.22 -10.08 -7.78
CA LYS A 21 21.92 -10.75 -7.83
C LYS A 21 20.88 -9.72 -7.47
N LEU A 22 20.05 -9.33 -8.44
CA LEU A 22 18.77 -8.67 -8.21
C LEU A 22 18.15 -9.31 -6.97
N ILE A 23 17.92 -8.51 -5.93
CA ILE A 23 17.11 -8.97 -4.80
C ILE A 23 15.74 -9.26 -5.42
N LYS A 24 15.44 -10.55 -5.56
CA LYS A 24 14.19 -11.00 -6.15
C LYS A 24 13.10 -10.78 -5.13
N PHE A 25 12.44 -9.62 -5.19
CA PHE A 25 11.11 -9.51 -4.62
C PHE A 25 10.19 -10.40 -5.50
N PRO A 26 9.59 -11.46 -4.93
CA PRO A 26 8.80 -12.39 -5.72
C PRO A 26 7.60 -11.66 -6.36
N GLY A 27 7.31 -12.00 -7.62
CA GLY A 27 6.14 -11.47 -8.34
C GLY A 27 6.34 -10.12 -9.05
N ILE A 28 7.53 -9.51 -9.01
CA ILE A 28 7.80 -8.30 -9.82
C ILE A 28 7.60 -8.60 -11.33
N PRO A 29 6.82 -7.79 -12.06
CA PRO A 29 6.66 -7.91 -13.50
C PRO A 29 8.00 -7.81 -14.25
N LYS A 30 8.17 -8.66 -15.28
CA LYS A 30 9.35 -8.57 -16.17
C LYS A 30 9.38 -7.29 -17.00
N LYS A 31 8.21 -6.68 -17.24
CA LYS A 31 8.04 -5.44 -17.99
C LYS A 31 7.03 -4.56 -17.28
N PHE A 32 7.43 -3.33 -17.01
CA PHE A 32 6.57 -2.29 -16.48
C PHE A 32 6.03 -1.41 -17.61
N PRO A 33 4.84 -0.80 -17.43
CA PRO A 33 4.37 0.26 -18.32
C PRO A 33 5.29 1.49 -18.23
N LYS A 34 5.27 2.34 -19.25
CA LYS A 34 6.20 3.50 -19.38
C LYS A 34 6.13 4.50 -18.22
N TRP A 35 5.02 4.54 -17.48
CA TRP A 35 4.81 5.41 -16.33
C TRP A 35 5.41 4.88 -15.02
N ILE A 36 5.95 3.64 -15.02
CA ILE A 36 6.80 3.11 -13.95
C ILE A 36 8.22 2.98 -14.46
N LYS A 37 9.18 3.62 -13.79
CA LYS A 37 10.61 3.57 -14.13
C LYS A 37 11.38 2.91 -13.01
N ILE A 38 12.15 1.89 -13.33
CA ILE A 38 13.04 1.24 -12.36
C ILE A 38 14.24 2.15 -12.09
N ASN A 39 14.63 2.27 -10.81
CA ASN A 39 15.83 3.00 -10.43
C ASN A 39 17.02 2.04 -10.36
N TYR A 40 17.97 2.25 -11.27
CA TYR A 40 19.15 1.42 -11.47
C TYR A 40 20.38 1.89 -10.67
N PHE A 41 20.22 2.95 -9.88
CA PHE A 41 21.30 3.58 -9.10
C PHE A 41 20.97 3.55 -7.61
N TRP A 42 21.98 3.83 -6.80
CA TRP A 42 21.84 3.87 -5.34
C TRP A 42 21.06 5.12 -4.94
N GLU A 43 19.99 4.94 -4.18
CA GLU A 43 19.27 6.03 -3.54
C GLU A 43 19.70 6.17 -2.08
N LYS A 44 19.38 7.30 -1.45
CA LYS A 44 19.88 7.67 -0.11
C LYS A 44 19.88 6.52 0.91
N TYR A 45 18.84 5.69 0.92
CA TYR A 45 18.68 4.56 1.84
C TYR A 45 18.54 3.20 1.14
N TYR A 46 18.48 3.15 -0.19
CA TYR A 46 18.13 1.95 -0.95
C TYR A 46 19.19 1.61 -1.97
N LYS A 47 19.48 0.31 -2.08
CA LYS A 47 20.40 -0.21 -3.09
C LYS A 47 19.77 -0.09 -4.49
N PRO A 48 20.59 -0.11 -5.56
CA PRO A 48 20.09 -0.25 -6.93
C PRO A 48 19.06 -1.37 -7.05
N TYR A 49 18.06 -1.18 -7.92
CA TYR A 49 16.99 -2.15 -8.18
C TYR A 49 16.08 -2.46 -6.98
N GLN A 50 16.05 -1.60 -5.96
CA GLN A 50 15.09 -1.74 -4.85
C GLN A 50 13.92 -0.75 -4.93
N THR A 51 14.06 0.30 -5.75
CA THR A 51 13.08 1.38 -5.88
C THR A 51 12.64 1.58 -7.32
N ILE A 52 11.48 2.21 -7.46
CA ILE A 52 10.88 2.63 -8.72
C ILE A 52 10.38 4.07 -8.59
N ASN A 53 10.33 4.80 -9.71
CA ASN A 53 9.61 6.05 -9.83
C ASN A 53 8.27 5.78 -10.50
N ILE A 54 7.21 6.35 -9.96
CA ILE A 54 5.85 6.12 -10.47
C ILE A 54 5.19 7.44 -10.79
N THR A 55 4.86 7.62 -12.06
CA THR A 55 4.01 8.73 -12.51
C THR A 55 2.55 8.32 -12.37
N ILE A 56 1.89 8.76 -11.30
CA ILE A 56 0.47 8.50 -11.07
C ILE A 56 -0.37 9.23 -12.13
N ASN A 57 -1.42 8.60 -12.63
CA ASN A 57 -2.35 9.23 -13.56
C ASN A 57 -3.06 10.42 -12.87
N LYS A 58 -3.05 11.59 -13.51
CA LYS A 58 -3.64 12.83 -12.98
C LYS A 58 -5.13 12.70 -12.69
N GLU A 59 -5.86 11.92 -13.48
CA GLU A 59 -7.30 11.72 -13.29
C GLU A 59 -7.61 10.97 -11.99
N ILE A 60 -6.75 10.02 -11.58
CA ILE A 60 -6.84 9.37 -10.25
C ILE A 60 -6.63 10.41 -9.16
N ILE A 61 -5.63 11.29 -9.31
CA ILE A 61 -5.30 12.32 -8.32
C ILE A 61 -6.46 13.32 -8.18
N GLU A 62 -7.02 13.79 -9.28
CA GLU A 62 -8.16 14.70 -9.30
C GLU A 62 -9.40 14.07 -8.67
N TYR A 63 -9.70 12.83 -9.01
CA TYR A 63 -10.76 12.05 -8.38
C TYR A 63 -10.57 11.97 -6.86
N PHE A 64 -9.40 11.55 -6.38
CA PHE A 64 -9.12 11.46 -4.95
C PHE A 64 -9.24 12.82 -4.23
N ARG A 65 -8.82 13.91 -4.87
CA ARG A 65 -8.94 15.26 -4.27
C ARG A 65 -10.39 15.66 -4.12
N ASN A 66 -11.23 15.36 -5.10
CA ASN A 66 -12.66 15.65 -5.07
C ASN A 66 -13.37 14.86 -3.97
N GLU A 67 -13.10 13.55 -3.88
CA GLU A 67 -13.72 12.66 -2.88
C GLU A 67 -13.34 12.98 -1.43
N THR A 68 -12.18 13.64 -1.23
CA THR A 68 -11.60 13.89 0.10
C THR A 68 -11.52 15.36 0.51
N LYS A 69 -12.15 16.26 -0.26
CA LYS A 69 -12.04 17.72 -0.07
C LYS A 69 -12.35 18.17 1.37
N ASP A 70 -13.40 17.62 1.95
CA ASP A 70 -13.90 17.98 3.29
C ASP A 70 -13.66 16.88 4.34
N PHE A 71 -12.74 15.93 4.06
CA PHE A 71 -12.51 14.79 4.93
C PHE A 71 -11.35 15.02 5.90
N SER A 72 -11.61 14.88 7.20
CA SER A 72 -10.56 14.91 8.22
C SER A 72 -9.63 13.71 8.08
N ARG A 73 -8.31 13.97 8.10
CA ARG A 73 -7.28 12.90 8.08
C ARG A 73 -7.29 12.03 9.34
N HIS A 74 -7.77 12.55 10.46
CA HIS A 74 -7.83 11.80 11.72
C HIS A 74 -9.18 11.11 11.84
N GLN A 75 -9.16 9.78 11.71
CA GLN A 75 -10.35 8.94 11.79
C GLN A 75 -10.19 7.86 12.85
N VAL A 76 -11.27 7.54 13.54
CA VAL A 76 -11.39 6.35 14.38
C VAL A 76 -12.38 5.42 13.71
N PHE A 77 -11.93 4.23 13.35
CA PHE A 77 -12.75 3.22 12.69
C PHE A 77 -12.80 1.98 13.58
N GLN A 78 -14.01 1.53 13.94
CA GLN A 78 -14.24 0.40 14.85
C GLN A 78 -13.39 0.45 16.14
N GLY A 79 -13.29 1.64 16.75
CA GLY A 79 -12.53 1.88 17.98
C GLY A 79 -11.00 1.99 17.79
N ARG A 80 -10.51 1.95 16.55
CA ARG A 80 -9.09 2.03 16.20
C ARG A 80 -8.78 3.33 15.49
N LYS A 81 -7.75 4.03 15.95
CA LYS A 81 -7.27 5.23 15.26
C LYS A 81 -6.54 4.83 13.99
N LEU A 82 -6.98 5.34 12.85
CA LEU A 82 -6.25 5.22 11.59
C LEU A 82 -5.14 6.29 11.58
N ILE A 83 -3.91 5.86 11.39
CA ILE A 83 -2.69 6.68 11.49
C ILE A 83 -1.99 6.75 10.13
N ASP A 84 -1.92 5.62 9.42
CA ASP A 84 -1.22 5.50 8.14
C ASP A 84 -2.12 4.76 7.12
N PHE A 85 -1.96 5.02 5.82
CA PHE A 85 -2.65 4.25 4.78
C PHE A 85 -2.38 2.74 4.90
N GLN A 86 -1.26 2.31 5.48
CA GLN A 86 -0.98 0.88 5.73
C GLN A 86 -1.97 0.22 6.70
N ASP A 87 -2.63 0.99 7.58
CA ASP A 87 -3.68 0.47 8.48
C ASP A 87 -4.86 -0.10 7.68
N LEU A 88 -5.03 0.34 6.43
CA LEU A 88 -6.03 -0.18 5.52
C LEU A 88 -5.78 -1.63 5.11
N LEU A 89 -4.54 -2.13 5.15
CA LEU A 89 -4.23 -3.52 4.79
C LEU A 89 -4.97 -4.52 5.69
N LEU A 90 -5.17 -4.16 6.96
CA LEU A 90 -5.92 -4.96 7.91
C LEU A 90 -7.37 -5.15 7.42
N TYR A 91 -8.06 -4.05 7.14
CA TYR A 91 -9.45 -4.04 6.70
C TYR A 91 -9.61 -4.62 5.29
N ASN A 92 -8.63 -4.38 4.43
CA ASN A 92 -8.62 -4.85 3.05
C ASN A 92 -8.60 -6.38 2.93
N ARG A 93 -8.11 -7.10 3.95
CA ARG A 93 -7.86 -8.55 3.84
C ARG A 93 -8.57 -9.41 4.89
N PHE A 94 -8.81 -8.86 6.09
CA PHE A 94 -9.25 -9.66 7.23
C PHE A 94 -10.64 -9.29 7.76
N TYR A 95 -11.32 -8.33 7.11
CA TYR A 95 -12.64 -7.86 7.50
C TYR A 95 -13.59 -7.93 6.32
N THR A 96 -14.80 -8.43 6.56
CA THR A 96 -15.93 -8.23 5.66
C THR A 96 -16.44 -6.82 5.88
N LEU A 97 -16.39 -5.98 4.84
CA LEU A 97 -16.76 -4.57 4.92
C LEU A 97 -18.18 -4.37 4.39
N SER A 98 -18.99 -3.59 5.11
CA SER A 98 -20.27 -3.10 4.59
C SER A 98 -20.07 -1.88 3.69
N ASP A 99 -21.13 -1.48 2.98
CA ASP A 99 -21.14 -0.23 2.21
C ASP A 99 -20.82 1.00 3.10
N GLU A 100 -21.29 0.97 4.37
CA GLU A 100 -21.01 2.02 5.34
C GLU A 100 -19.55 2.01 5.83
N ASP A 101 -18.86 0.87 5.78
CA ASP A 101 -17.46 0.74 6.16
C ASP A 101 -16.51 1.22 5.05
N VAL A 102 -16.83 0.89 3.79
CA VAL A 102 -15.98 1.20 2.62
C VAL A 102 -15.80 2.70 2.42
N THR A 103 -16.87 3.47 2.61
CA THR A 103 -16.86 4.93 2.39
C THR A 103 -15.82 5.67 3.24
N PRO A 104 -15.84 5.58 4.59
CA PRO A 104 -14.85 6.26 5.43
C PRO A 104 -13.42 5.72 5.23
N LEU A 105 -13.26 4.41 5.00
CA LEU A 105 -11.94 3.80 4.76
C LEU A 105 -11.33 4.27 3.43
N GLY A 106 -12.13 4.33 2.37
CA GLY A 106 -11.74 4.86 1.06
C GLY A 106 -11.32 6.32 1.15
N LYS A 107 -12.13 7.18 1.75
CA LYS A 107 -11.78 8.61 1.93
C LYS A 107 -10.53 8.81 2.76
N PHE A 108 -10.37 8.07 3.86
CA PHE A 108 -9.14 8.11 4.66
C PHE A 108 -7.91 7.74 3.82
N GLY A 109 -7.97 6.61 3.13
CA GLY A 109 -6.84 6.13 2.33
C GLY A 109 -6.49 7.06 1.19
N MET A 110 -7.48 7.56 0.45
CA MET A 110 -7.26 8.51 -0.63
C MET A 110 -6.60 9.79 -0.12
N ARG A 111 -7.01 10.27 1.06
CA ARG A 111 -6.44 11.47 1.68
C ARG A 111 -4.98 11.26 2.10
N ASP A 112 -4.67 10.12 2.72
CA ASP A 112 -3.29 9.81 3.11
C ASP A 112 -2.40 9.52 1.90
N PHE A 113 -2.94 8.87 0.87
CA PHE A 113 -2.27 8.68 -0.43
C PHE A 113 -1.92 10.02 -1.07
N LEU A 114 -2.87 10.97 -1.12
CA LEU A 114 -2.63 12.32 -1.64
C LEU A 114 -1.56 13.06 -0.83
N PHE A 115 -1.58 12.92 0.49
CA PHE A 115 -0.53 13.49 1.33
C PHE A 115 0.86 12.97 0.92
N ARG A 116 1.00 11.66 0.70
CA ARG A 116 2.26 11.05 0.24
C ARG A 116 2.63 11.49 -1.18
N TYR A 117 1.64 11.60 -2.07
CA TYR A 117 1.82 12.08 -3.43
C TYR A 117 2.33 13.51 -3.47
N ASP A 118 1.71 14.42 -2.71
CA ASP A 118 2.07 15.83 -2.65
C ASP A 118 3.47 16.09 -2.03
N HIS A 119 4.00 15.11 -1.29
CA HIS A 119 5.35 15.13 -0.72
C HIS A 119 6.38 14.33 -1.55
N ASN A 120 6.05 13.99 -2.80
CA ASN A 120 6.93 13.27 -3.74
C ASN A 120 7.38 11.89 -3.24
N HIS A 121 6.60 11.20 -2.40
CA HIS A 121 6.96 9.87 -1.90
C HIS A 121 6.90 8.76 -2.97
N PHE A 122 6.45 9.08 -4.19
CA PHE A 122 6.44 8.15 -5.34
C PHE A 122 7.66 8.33 -6.26
N ASP A 123 8.55 9.26 -5.93
CA ASP A 123 9.88 9.39 -6.52
C ASP A 123 10.85 8.58 -5.65
N GLY A 124 11.24 7.40 -6.13
CA GLY A 124 12.16 6.51 -5.41
C GLY A 124 11.48 5.61 -4.37
N ILE A 125 10.29 5.09 -4.70
CA ILE A 125 9.51 4.25 -3.78
C ILE A 125 9.99 2.81 -3.81
N ASP A 126 10.11 2.17 -2.65
CA ASP A 126 10.58 0.78 -2.57
C ASP A 126 9.49 -0.23 -2.99
N TYR A 127 9.93 -1.38 -3.52
CA TYR A 127 9.02 -2.43 -4.01
C TYR A 127 8.08 -2.98 -2.92
N SER A 128 8.50 -3.02 -1.66
CA SER A 128 7.66 -3.54 -0.58
C SER A 128 6.53 -2.56 -0.25
N PHE A 129 6.85 -1.28 -0.18
CA PHE A 129 5.85 -0.24 0.07
C PHE A 129 4.86 -0.12 -1.10
N ILE A 130 5.33 -0.09 -2.35
CA ILE A 130 4.41 0.02 -3.48
C ILE A 130 3.52 -1.24 -3.63
N ASN A 131 4.01 -2.42 -3.26
CA ASN A 131 3.19 -3.63 -3.21
C ASN A 131 1.99 -3.50 -2.28
N LYS A 132 2.18 -2.85 -1.12
CA LYS A 132 1.12 -2.55 -0.16
C LYS A 132 0.11 -1.55 -0.72
N VAL A 133 0.61 -0.49 -1.38
CA VAL A 133 -0.25 0.47 -2.09
C VAL A 133 -1.09 -0.25 -3.15
N GLY A 134 -0.48 -1.13 -3.97
CA GLY A 134 -1.18 -1.90 -4.98
C GLY A 134 -2.30 -2.77 -4.40
N CYS A 135 -2.09 -3.39 -3.23
CA CYS A 135 -3.13 -4.15 -2.54
C CYS A 135 -4.32 -3.27 -2.11
N ILE A 136 -4.07 -2.04 -1.66
CA ILE A 136 -5.12 -1.09 -1.25
C ILE A 136 -5.87 -0.52 -2.47
N PHE A 137 -5.16 -0.28 -3.58
CA PHE A 137 -5.79 0.09 -4.85
C PHE A 137 -6.71 -1.01 -5.38
N GLU A 138 -6.26 -2.27 -5.34
CA GLU A 138 -7.05 -3.43 -5.79
C GLU A 138 -8.34 -3.61 -4.97
N GLY A 139 -8.29 -3.36 -3.66
CA GLY A 139 -9.46 -3.48 -2.79
C GLY A 139 -10.10 -2.14 -2.49
N ILE A 140 -9.85 -1.60 -1.31
CA ILE A 140 -10.59 -0.45 -0.75
C ILE A 140 -10.82 0.69 -1.77
N PHE A 141 -9.84 1.07 -2.60
CA PHE A 141 -10.07 2.16 -3.58
C PHE A 141 -10.95 1.73 -4.75
N SER A 142 -10.78 0.50 -5.25
CA SER A 142 -11.66 -0.05 -6.28
C SER A 142 -13.08 -0.25 -5.73
N ASP A 143 -13.21 -0.83 -4.53
CA ASP A 143 -14.50 -1.04 -3.85
C ASP A 143 -15.22 0.30 -3.60
N TYR A 144 -14.50 1.33 -3.16
CA TYR A 144 -15.05 2.69 -3.01
C TYR A 144 -15.52 3.26 -4.34
N ALA A 145 -14.70 3.20 -5.39
CA ALA A 145 -15.02 3.78 -6.68
C ALA A 145 -16.24 3.09 -7.31
N GLU A 146 -16.37 1.76 -7.18
CA GLU A 146 -17.53 1.00 -7.62
C GLU A 146 -18.79 1.35 -6.81
N LEU A 147 -18.68 1.39 -5.47
CA LEU A 147 -19.80 1.72 -4.59
C LEU A 147 -20.38 3.11 -4.87
N HIS A 148 -19.51 4.10 -5.11
CA HIS A 148 -19.88 5.48 -5.39
C HIS A 148 -20.10 5.77 -6.88
N GLN A 149 -20.18 4.73 -7.73
CA GLN A 149 -20.47 4.85 -9.15
C GLN A 149 -19.56 5.86 -9.88
N ALA A 150 -18.26 5.83 -9.56
CA ALA A 150 -17.28 6.63 -10.28
C ALA A 150 -17.29 6.32 -11.78
N ASP A 151 -16.83 7.26 -12.60
CA ASP A 151 -16.69 7.03 -14.04
C ASP A 151 -15.89 5.74 -14.30
N GLN A 152 -16.38 4.90 -15.23
CA GLN A 152 -15.76 3.61 -15.55
C GLN A 152 -14.28 3.76 -15.89
N LYS A 153 -13.89 4.86 -16.54
CA LYS A 153 -12.50 5.19 -16.84
C LYS A 153 -11.65 5.31 -15.57
N ILE A 154 -12.17 5.93 -14.52
CA ILE A 154 -11.47 6.07 -13.23
C ILE A 154 -11.30 4.71 -12.56
N ILE A 155 -12.36 3.89 -12.57
CA ILE A 155 -12.32 2.51 -12.04
C ILE A 155 -11.25 1.69 -12.76
N ASP A 156 -11.20 1.78 -14.09
CA ASP A 156 -10.22 1.07 -14.91
C ASP A 156 -8.79 1.54 -14.64
N LEU A 157 -8.58 2.85 -14.45
CA LEU A 157 -7.28 3.42 -14.09
C LEU A 157 -6.81 2.96 -12.69
N ILE A 158 -7.71 2.90 -11.71
CA ILE A 158 -7.39 2.38 -10.36
C ILE A 158 -6.99 0.89 -10.44
N LYS A 159 -7.74 0.09 -11.21
CA LYS A 159 -7.45 -1.34 -11.42
C LYS A 159 -6.15 -1.57 -12.19
N GLU A 160 -5.88 -0.76 -13.21
CA GLU A 160 -4.61 -0.81 -13.95
C GLU A 160 -3.44 -0.50 -13.02
N PHE A 161 -3.57 0.55 -12.19
CA PHE A 161 -2.55 0.90 -11.22
C PHE A 161 -2.27 -0.26 -10.27
N ALA A 162 -3.33 -0.86 -9.68
CA ALA A 162 -3.22 -2.00 -8.80
C ALA A 162 -2.49 -3.18 -9.46
N LYS A 163 -2.87 -3.52 -10.70
CA LYS A 163 -2.31 -4.63 -11.47
C LYS A 163 -0.78 -4.53 -11.64
N TYR A 164 -0.25 -3.32 -11.83
CA TYR A 164 1.19 -3.12 -12.05
C TYR A 164 1.98 -2.83 -10.77
N THR A 165 1.32 -2.68 -9.64
CA THR A 165 1.97 -2.34 -8.35
C THR A 165 1.83 -3.43 -7.31
N LYS A 166 0.79 -4.28 -7.38
CA LYS A 166 0.64 -5.49 -6.57
C LYS A 166 1.42 -6.65 -7.20
N PHE A 167 2.50 -7.05 -6.54
CA PHE A 167 3.40 -8.13 -6.96
C PHE A 167 3.11 -9.45 -6.24
N THR A 168 2.79 -9.39 -4.95
CA THR A 168 2.59 -10.56 -4.11
C THR A 168 1.70 -10.24 -2.91
N GLU A 169 0.96 -11.24 -2.43
CA GLU A 169 0.29 -11.18 -1.12
C GLU A 169 1.18 -11.71 0.01
N ASP A 170 2.31 -12.33 -0.33
CA ASP A 170 3.28 -12.89 0.61
C ASP A 170 4.25 -11.80 1.10
N PHE A 171 3.76 -10.99 2.03
CA PHE A 171 4.53 -9.95 2.70
C PHE A 171 3.97 -9.68 4.10
N THR A 172 4.73 -8.94 4.89
CA THR A 172 4.29 -8.53 6.23
C THR A 172 4.06 -7.02 6.33
N PHE A 173 3.13 -6.61 7.19
CA PHE A 173 2.89 -5.20 7.53
C PHE A 173 2.74 -5.02 9.03
N ILE A 174 2.91 -3.77 9.50
CA ILE A 174 2.83 -3.42 10.92
C ILE A 174 1.42 -2.94 11.22
N GLU A 175 0.85 -3.41 12.33
CA GLU A 175 -0.38 -2.86 12.91
C GLU A 175 -0.03 -1.67 13.81
N ILE A 176 -0.35 -0.43 13.37
CA ILE A 176 0.04 0.81 14.07
C ILE A 176 -1.07 1.32 15.01
N GLY A 177 -2.33 0.97 14.71
CA GLY A 177 -3.53 1.46 15.42
C GLY A 177 -3.84 0.82 16.78
N THR A 178 -2.94 0.01 17.35
CA THR A 178 -3.19 -0.68 18.64
C THR A 178 -3.21 0.32 19.79
N PRO A 179 -4.22 0.27 20.69
CA PRO A 179 -4.23 1.07 21.90
C PRO A 179 -2.97 0.84 22.74
N ALA A 180 -2.37 1.92 23.23
CA ALA A 180 -1.28 1.80 24.20
C ALA A 180 -1.80 1.17 25.48
N VAL A 181 -1.08 0.19 26.03
CA VAL A 181 -1.36 -0.36 27.36
C VAL A 181 -0.28 0.16 28.29
N GLY A 182 -0.61 1.21 29.05
CA GLY A 182 0.36 1.99 29.81
C GLY A 182 1.34 2.73 28.89
N THR A 183 2.64 2.57 29.12
CA THR A 183 3.72 3.16 28.29
C THR A 183 4.12 2.30 27.10
N PHE A 184 3.58 1.07 27.00
CA PHE A 184 3.97 0.11 25.97
C PHE A 184 3.02 0.15 24.78
N ARG A 185 3.58 0.29 23.57
CA ARG A 185 2.90 0.10 22.30
C ARG A 185 3.51 -1.09 21.58
N PRO A 186 2.85 -2.26 21.60
CA PRO A 186 3.34 -3.41 20.84
C PRO A 186 3.26 -3.09 19.34
N THR A 187 4.42 -3.00 18.70
CA THR A 187 4.53 -3.01 17.24
C THR A 187 4.44 -4.46 16.78
N VAL A 188 3.26 -4.88 16.34
CA VAL A 188 3.05 -6.26 15.88
C VAL A 188 3.09 -6.31 14.36
N THR A 189 3.64 -7.39 13.84
CA THR A 189 3.77 -7.63 12.41
C THR A 189 2.76 -8.70 12.00
N ILE A 190 1.97 -8.45 10.97
CA ILE A 190 0.98 -9.39 10.43
C ILE A 190 1.45 -9.88 9.07
N ASP A 191 1.35 -11.18 8.83
CA ASP A 191 1.46 -11.79 7.52
C ASP A 191 0.20 -11.50 6.70
N TYR A 192 0.34 -10.76 5.60
CA TYR A 192 -0.82 -10.33 4.80
C TYR A 192 -1.51 -11.50 4.11
N LYS A 193 -0.78 -12.58 3.80
CA LYS A 193 -1.33 -13.76 3.13
C LYS A 193 -2.18 -14.59 4.09
N THR A 194 -1.72 -14.76 5.34
CA THR A 194 -2.33 -15.71 6.30
C THR A 194 -3.11 -15.05 7.43
N GLY A 195 -2.79 -13.80 7.79
CA GLY A 195 -3.30 -13.13 8.99
C GLY A 195 -2.55 -13.49 10.27
N GLU A 196 -1.49 -14.28 10.18
CA GLU A 196 -0.68 -14.65 11.35
C GLU A 196 0.10 -13.46 11.90
N TYR A 197 0.03 -13.29 13.22
CA TYR A 197 0.93 -12.40 13.94
C TYR A 197 2.32 -13.02 14.04
N LYS A 198 3.35 -12.26 13.64
CA LYS A 198 4.76 -12.63 13.78
C LYS A 198 5.34 -11.98 15.03
N TRP A 199 6.22 -12.72 15.72
CA TRP A 199 6.98 -12.24 16.89
C TRP A 199 6.13 -11.89 18.12
N VAL A 200 4.93 -12.44 18.21
CA VAL A 200 3.98 -12.25 19.33
C VAL A 200 3.42 -13.62 19.71
N GLY A 201 3.55 -14.01 20.98
CA GLY A 201 2.92 -15.24 21.50
C GLY A 201 1.41 -15.06 21.73
N GLU A 202 0.63 -16.15 21.70
CA GLU A 202 -0.84 -16.10 21.84
C GLU A 202 -1.32 -15.37 23.10
N PHE A 203 -0.63 -15.58 24.23
CA PHE A 203 -0.91 -14.87 25.49
C PHE A 203 -0.83 -13.34 25.36
N MET A 204 0.06 -12.83 24.51
CA MET A 204 0.19 -11.40 24.27
C MET A 204 -0.94 -10.89 23.37
N LEU A 205 -1.45 -11.71 22.44
CA LEU A 205 -2.59 -11.30 21.61
C LEU A 205 -3.83 -11.01 22.47
N GLU A 206 -4.17 -11.95 23.34
CA GLU A 206 -5.34 -11.82 24.23
C GLU A 206 -5.16 -10.67 25.23
N LYS A 207 -3.99 -10.58 25.87
CA LYS A 207 -3.69 -9.54 26.86
C LYS A 207 -3.80 -8.11 26.31
N TYR A 208 -3.46 -7.91 25.04
CA TYR A 208 -3.48 -6.59 24.39
C TYR A 208 -4.72 -6.38 23.48
N GLY A 209 -5.70 -7.30 23.52
CA GLY A 209 -6.96 -7.17 22.78
C GLY A 209 -6.83 -7.34 21.26
N PHE A 210 -5.79 -8.03 20.79
CA PHE A 210 -5.66 -8.41 19.39
C PHE A 210 -6.64 -9.52 19.04
N LYS A 211 -7.36 -9.35 17.93
CA LYS A 211 -8.30 -10.36 17.44
C LYS A 211 -7.55 -11.37 16.57
N LYS A 212 -7.94 -12.63 16.63
CA LYS A 212 -7.50 -13.62 15.64
C LYS A 212 -8.01 -13.20 14.26
N LEU A 213 -7.08 -13.07 13.31
CA LEU A 213 -7.40 -12.64 11.95
C LEU A 213 -7.64 -13.85 11.05
N HIS A 214 -8.59 -13.71 10.14
CA HIS A 214 -8.92 -14.73 9.14
C HIS A 214 -9.07 -14.05 7.78
N VAL A 215 -8.49 -14.65 6.74
CA VAL A 215 -8.64 -14.15 5.37
C VAL A 215 -10.10 -14.26 4.96
N VAL A 216 -10.69 -13.16 4.49
CA VAL A 216 -12.06 -13.15 3.98
C VAL A 216 -12.08 -13.40 2.47
N THR A 217 -13.00 -14.26 2.01
CA THR A 217 -13.15 -14.64 0.59
C THR A 217 -13.88 -13.60 -0.26
N CYS A 218 -14.63 -12.70 0.36
CA CYS A 218 -15.37 -11.64 -0.32
C CYS A 218 -15.35 -10.37 0.55
N ARG A 219 -14.69 -9.31 0.06
CA ARG A 219 -14.50 -8.04 0.80
C ARG A 219 -15.78 -7.22 0.83
N TRP A 220 -16.52 -7.26 -0.28
CA TRP A 220 -17.79 -6.60 -0.48
C TRP A 220 -18.89 -7.65 -0.68
N SER A 221 -19.78 -7.80 0.29
CA SER A 221 -20.94 -8.67 0.10
C SER A 221 -21.82 -8.04 -0.97
N LYS A 222 -21.75 -8.52 -2.22
CA LYS A 222 -22.76 -8.21 -3.23
C LYS A 222 -24.13 -8.53 -2.63
N LYS A 223 -24.87 -7.51 -2.19
CA LYS A 223 -26.32 -7.60 -2.26
C LYS A 223 -26.61 -7.69 -3.75
N THR A 224 -26.94 -8.90 -4.16
CA THR A 224 -27.52 -9.20 -5.46
C THR A 224 -28.54 -8.12 -5.78
N THR A 225 -28.22 -7.27 -6.75
CA THR A 225 -29.18 -6.36 -7.36
C THR A 225 -30.20 -7.24 -8.07
N LYS A 226 -31.24 -7.65 -7.34
CA LYS A 226 -32.54 -7.90 -7.94
C LYS A 226 -33.28 -6.58 -7.93
N ARG A 227 -33.21 -5.87 -9.04
CA ARG A 227 -34.33 -5.22 -9.72
C ARG A 227 -33.86 -4.63 -11.03
#